data_AF-X1A2X2-F1
#
_entry.id   AF-X1A2X2-F1
#
_cell.length_a   1.000
_cell.length_b   1.000
_cell.length_c   1.000
_cell.angle_alpha   90.00
_cell.angle_beta   90.00
_cell.angle_gamma   90.00
#
_symmetry.space_group_name_H-M   'P 1'
#
loop_
_entity.id
_entity.type
_entity.pdbx_description
1 polymer ?
#
loop_
_entity_poly.entity_id
_entity_poly.type
_entity_poly.pdbx_seq_one_letter_code
_entity_poly.pdbx_strand_id
1 'polypeptide(L)' 'SPSRLMEVAEAACRAEESIHNEPFDVTPKMVSDALLAADVYLREFRAQQQSTSFSPKPI' A
#
# COMPACT_ATOMS: atom_id res chain seq x y z
N SER A 1 -10.50 2.32 -8.17
CA SER A 1 -10.19 1.80 -9.53
C SER A 1 -8.71 2.06 -9.82
N PRO A 2 -8.09 1.35 -10.79
CA PRO A 2 -6.71 1.63 -11.21
C PRO A 2 -6.50 3.10 -11.61
N SER A 3 -7.46 3.72 -12.29
CA SER A 3 -7.43 5.15 -12.65
C SER A 3 -7.33 6.08 -11.45
N ARG A 4 -8.09 5.78 -10.37
CA ARG A 4 -8.09 6.59 -9.15
C ARG A 4 -6.77 6.52 -8.39
N LEU A 5 -6.07 5.39 -8.45
CA LEU A 5 -4.75 5.26 -7.84
C LEU A 5 -3.71 6.11 -8.57
N MET A 6 -3.80 6.19 -9.90
CA MET A 6 -2.93 7.07 -10.68
C MET A 6 -3.17 8.56 -10.38
N GLU A 7 -4.43 9.00 -10.27
CA GLU A 7 -4.75 10.40 -9.88
C GLU A 7 -4.11 10.80 -8.54
N VAL A 8 -4.17 9.89 -7.55
CA VAL A 8 -3.55 10.10 -6.23
C VAL A 8 -2.02 10.12 -6.35
N ALA A 9 -1.46 9.21 -7.13
CA ALA A 9 -0.02 9.12 -7.34
C ALA A 9 0.55 10.36 -8.05
N GLU A 10 -0.15 10.90 -9.06
CA GLU A 10 0.21 12.16 -9.71
C GLU A 10 0.18 13.33 -8.73
N ALA A 11 -0.85 13.39 -7.88
CA ALA A 11 -0.95 14.41 -6.85
C ALA A 11 0.21 14.32 -5.82
N ALA A 12 0.57 13.12 -5.40
CA ALA A 12 1.67 12.87 -4.46
C ALA A 12 3.05 13.19 -5.05
N CYS A 13 3.19 13.16 -6.38
CA CYS A 13 4.44 13.45 -7.09
C CYS A 13 4.55 14.89 -7.61
N ARG A 14 3.67 15.82 -7.20
CA ARG A 14 3.82 17.24 -7.55
C ARG A 14 5.12 17.81 -7.00
N ALA A 15 5.68 18.84 -7.64
CA ALA A 15 7.02 19.35 -7.35
C ALA A 15 7.18 19.88 -5.91
N GLU A 16 6.10 20.38 -5.32
CA GLU A 16 6.02 20.94 -3.97
C GLU A 16 5.86 19.88 -2.87
N GLU A 17 5.66 18.61 -3.21
CA GLU A 17 5.43 17.54 -2.24
C GLU A 17 6.71 17.03 -1.58
N SER A 18 6.57 16.47 -0.38
CA SER A 18 7.71 15.96 0.39
C SER A 18 8.30 14.66 -0.17
N ILE A 19 7.66 14.05 -1.17
CA ILE A 19 8.10 12.79 -1.78
C ILE A 19 9.50 12.90 -2.41
N HIS A 20 9.91 14.12 -2.78
CA HIS A 20 11.22 14.41 -3.36
C HIS A 20 12.36 14.45 -2.33
N ASN A 21 12.05 14.30 -1.04
CA ASN A 21 13.06 14.10 0.01
C ASN A 21 13.61 12.67 0.05
N GLU A 22 12.98 11.74 -0.66
CA GLU A 22 13.48 10.37 -0.78
C GLU A 22 14.86 10.34 -1.45
N PRO A 23 15.75 9.41 -1.07
CA PRO A 23 17.12 9.36 -1.60
C PRO A 23 17.21 8.79 -3.03
N PHE A 24 16.09 8.76 -3.75
CA PHE A 24 15.95 8.27 -5.11
C PHE A 24 14.76 8.96 -5.80
N ASP A 25 14.79 9.00 -7.14
CA ASP A 25 13.69 9.57 -7.91
C ASP A 25 12.42 8.73 -7.77
N VAL A 26 11.32 9.40 -7.42
CA VAL A 26 10.01 8.76 -7.28
C VAL A 26 9.09 9.19 -8.42
N THR A 27 8.49 8.21 -9.10
CA THR A 27 7.54 8.46 -10.19
C THR A 27 6.10 8.13 -9.76
N PRO A 28 5.07 8.76 -10.37
CA PRO A 28 3.67 8.43 -10.09
C PRO A 28 3.37 6.94 -10.28
N LYS A 29 3.97 6.30 -11.30
CA LYS A 29 3.77 4.87 -11.53
C LYS A 29 4.25 4.02 -10.34
N MET A 30 5.42 4.35 -9.75
CA MET A 30 5.94 3.64 -8.58
C MET A 30 4.99 3.78 -7.39
N VAL A 31 4.46 4.99 -7.15
CA VAL A 31 3.51 5.24 -6.06
C VAL A 31 2.20 4.47 -6.27
N SER A 32 1.64 4.49 -7.48
CA SER A 32 0.42 3.73 -7.81
C SER A 32 0.61 2.22 -7.63
N ASP A 33 1.75 1.67 -8.10
CA ASP A 33 2.07 0.25 -7.94
C ASP A 33 2.27 -0.12 -6.46
N ALA A 34 2.93 0.75 -5.69
CA ALA A 34 3.15 0.55 -4.25
C ALA A 34 1.84 0.58 -3.44
N LEU A 35 0.91 1.48 -3.76
CA LEU A 35 -0.41 1.53 -3.14
C LEU A 35 -1.20 0.23 -3.37
N LEU A 36 -1.18 -0.29 -4.60
CA LEU A 36 -1.82 -1.55 -4.94
C LEU A 36 -1.16 -2.73 -4.19
N ALA A 37 0.17 -2.78 -4.19
CA ALA A 37 0.92 -3.82 -3.48
C ALA A 37 0.62 -3.82 -1.97
N ALA A 38 0.58 -2.64 -1.35
CA ALA A 38 0.27 -2.50 0.08
C ALA A 38 -1.15 -2.98 0.43
N ASP A 39 -2.16 -2.67 -0.39
CA ASP A 39 -3.54 -3.15 -0.20
C ASP A 39 -3.62 -4.68 -0.27
N VAL A 40 -3.00 -5.29 -1.28
CA VAL A 40 -2.96 -6.76 -1.43
C VAL A 40 -2.24 -7.39 -0.24
N TYR A 41 -1.05 -6.90 0.10
CA TYR A 41 -0.24 -7.42 1.19
C TYR A 41 -1.00 -7.38 2.53
N LEU A 42 -1.68 -6.27 2.83
CA LEU A 42 -2.46 -6.14 4.06
C LEU A 42 -3.64 -7.11 4.11
N ARG A 43 -4.34 -7.33 2.99
CA ARG A 43 -5.46 -8.29 2.92
C ARG A 43 -4.99 -9.71 3.18
N GLU A 44 -3.88 -10.11 2.57
CA GLU A 44 -3.28 -11.43 2.78
C GLU A 44 -2.82 -11.60 4.22
N PHE A 45 -2.14 -10.60 4.78
CA PHE A 45 -1.73 -10.61 6.18
C PHE A 45 -2.93 -10.79 7.12
N ARG A 46 -4.03 -10.07 6.90
CA ARG A 46 -5.26 -10.21 7.72
C ARG A 46 -5.91 -11.58 7.57
N ALA A 47 -5.93 -12.14 6.37
CA ALA A 47 -6.45 -13.49 6.13
C ALA A 47 -5.63 -14.54 6.90
N GLN A 48 -4.31 -14.38 6.96
CA GLN A 48 -3.42 -15.25 7.74
C GLN A 48 -3.55 -15.05 9.26
N GLN A 49 -3.80 -13.83 9.75
CA GLN A 49 -4.01 -13.57 11.18
C GLN A 49 -5.38 -14.09 11.69
N GLN A 50 -6.41 -14.11 10.83
CA GLN A 50 -7.71 -14.70 11.19
C GLN A 50 -7.64 -16.23 11.31
N SER A 51 -6.79 -16.91 10.53
CA SER A 51 -6.62 -18.36 10.63
C SER A 51 -5.78 -18.79 11.85
N THR A 52 -4.95 -17.91 12.40
CA THR A 52 -4.16 -18.20 13.62
C THR A 52 -4.87 -17.83 14.93
N SER A 53 -5.95 -17.05 14.89
CA SER A 53 -6.68 -16.56 16.08
C SER A 53 -7.70 -17.54 16.68
N PHE A 54 -7.87 -18.76 16.17
CA PHE A 54 -8.78 -19.76 16.77
C PHE A 54 -8.00 -20.95 17.35
N SER A 55 -7.71 -20.89 18.64
CA SER A 55 -7.37 -22.06 19.45
C SER A 55 -8.11 -21.97 20.79
N PRO A 56 -9.35 -22.50 20.90
CA PRO A 56 -9.98 -22.66 22.19
C PRO A 56 -9.16 -23.67 22.99
N LYS A 57 -8.65 -23.25 24.14
CA LYS A 57 -7.93 -24.12 25.07
C LYS A 57 -8.92 -25.15 25.62
N PRO A 58 -8.67 -26.47 25.54
CA PRO A 58 -9.54 -27.46 26.14
C PRO A 58 -9.60 -27.23 27.66
N ILE A 59 -10.81 -27.32 28.22
CA ILE A 59 -11.08 -27.30 29.68
C ILE A 59 -10.70 -28.66 30.26
#